data_AF-A0A7W3LYP9-F1
#
_entry.id   AF-A0A7W3LYP9-F1
#
_cell.length_a   1.000
_cell.length_b   1.000
_cell.length_c   1.000
_cell.angle_alpha   90.00
_cell.angle_beta   90.00
_cell.angle_gamma   90.00
#
_symmetry.space_group_name_H-M   'P 1'
#
loop_
_entity.id
_entity.type
_entity.pdbx_description
1 polymer ?
#
loop_
_entity_poly.entity_id
_entity_poly.type
_entity_poly.pdbx_seq_one_letter_code
_entity_poly.pdbx_strand_id
1 'polypeptide(L)' 'MIHTLLRRRAGGESVEAIRQDLIIPTGKRKGQNPSLASLYRALAAHEQAQRHPGTVAAARAEYTTTHTAAQEPA' A
#
# COMPACT_ATOMS: atom_id res chain seq x y z
N MET A 1 -1.11 6.35 5.37
CA MET A 1 -2.57 6.21 5.12
C MET A 1 -2.92 5.08 4.16
N ILE A 2 -2.21 4.86 3.05
CA ILE A 2 -2.45 3.66 2.21
C ILE A 2 -2.14 2.36 2.98
N HIS A 3 -1.04 2.31 3.73
CA HIS A 3 -0.68 1.11 4.49
C HIS A 3 -1.76 0.71 5.52
N THR A 4 -2.44 1.69 6.14
CA THR A 4 -3.50 1.43 7.14
C THR A 4 -4.73 0.81 6.48
N LEU A 5 -5.04 1.26 5.26
CA LEU A 5 -6.13 0.68 4.46
C LEU A 5 -5.82 -0.79 4.12
N LEU A 6 -4.60 -1.07 3.65
CA LEU A 6 -4.18 -2.43 3.30
C LEU A 6 -4.20 -3.37 4.52
N ARG A 7 -3.70 -2.93 5.68
CA ARG A 7 -3.70 -3.73 6.91
C ARG A 7 -5.11 -4.10 7.36
N ARG A 8 -6.06 -3.16 7.31
CA ARG A 8 -7.46 -3.39 7.70
C ARG A 8 -8.20 -4.29 6.71
N ARG A 9 -7.93 -4.11 5.41
CA ARG A 9 -8.43 -4.99 4.35
C ARG A 9 -7.92 -6.43 4.52
N ALA A 10 -6.65 -6.61 4.88
CA ALA A 10 -6.10 -7.93 5.18
C ALA A 10 -6.73 -8.57 6.44
N GLY A 11 -7.22 -7.76 7.38
CA GLY A 11 -8.01 -8.20 8.54
C GLY A 11 -9.48 -8.50 8.24
N GLY A 12 -9.93 -8.40 6.98
CA GLY A 12 -11.30 -8.71 6.57
C GLY A 12 -12.28 -7.53 6.61
N GLU A 13 -11.83 -6.32 6.91
CA GLU A 13 -12.71 -5.14 6.90
C GLU A 13 -13.13 -4.74 5.47
N SER A 14 -14.36 -4.23 5.33
CA SER A 14 -14.88 -3.74 4.06
C SER A 14 -14.27 -2.39 3.66
N VAL A 15 -14.15 -2.13 2.35
CA VAL A 15 -13.55 -0.89 1.85
C VAL A 15 -14.37 0.33 2.30
N GLU A 16 -15.69 0.20 2.34
CA GLU A 16 -16.61 1.24 2.80
C GLU A 16 -16.38 1.63 4.27
N ALA A 17 -16.20 0.64 5.16
CA ALA A 17 -15.92 0.89 6.58
C ALA A 17 -14.55 1.53 6.78
N ILE A 18 -13.53 1.08 6.03
CA ILE A 18 -12.20 1.66 6.07
C ILE A 18 -12.22 3.09 5.49
N ARG A 19 -12.96 3.34 4.41
CA ARG A 19 -13.12 4.69 3.82
C ARG A 19 -13.75 5.67 4.79
N GLN A 20 -14.82 5.30 5.49
CA GLN A 20 -15.46 6.19 6.45
C GLN A 20 -14.50 6.66 7.54
N ASP A 21 -13.66 5.75 8.04
CA ASP A 21 -12.64 6.08 9.04
C ASP A 21 -11.42 6.81 8.46
N LEU A 22 -11.17 6.67 7.15
CA LEU A 22 -10.12 7.41 6.42
C LEU A 22 -10.58 8.79 5.92
N ILE A 23 -11.88 9.04 5.85
CA ILE A 23 -12.45 10.38 5.66
C ILE A 23 -12.22 11.12 6.97
N ILE A 24 -11.01 11.64 7.13
CA ILE A 24 -10.73 12.62 8.16
C ILE A 24 -11.69 13.80 7.90
N PRO A 25 -12.49 14.24 8.89
CA PRO A 25 -13.29 15.44 8.74
C PRO A 25 -12.37 16.55 8.25
N THR A 26 -12.68 17.09 7.07
CA THR A 26 -11.96 18.16 6.39
C THR A 26 -11.61 19.25 7.40
N GLY A 27 -10.39 19.23 7.95
CA GLY A 27 -9.97 20.18 8.98
C GLY A 27 -8.96 19.71 10.03
N LYS A 28 -8.74 18.39 10.26
CA LYS A 28 -7.94 17.94 11.43
C LYS A 28 -6.55 17.33 11.16
N ARG A 29 -6.10 17.15 9.91
CA ARG A 29 -4.72 16.68 9.64
C ARG A 29 -4.02 17.46 8.53
N LYS A 30 -2.83 17.94 8.85
CA LYS A 30 -1.84 18.57 7.96
C LYS A 30 -1.04 17.45 7.26
N GLY A 31 -1.64 16.79 6.28
CA GLY A 31 -0.98 15.70 5.55
C GLY A 31 -1.70 15.39 4.23
N GLN A 32 -0.94 14.98 3.21
CA GLN A 32 -1.48 14.60 1.91
C GLN A 32 -2.41 13.39 2.09
N ASN A 33 -3.72 13.60 2.11
CA ASN A 33 -4.67 12.51 2.06
C ASN A 33 -4.51 11.80 0.70
N PRO A 34 -4.41 10.45 0.66
CA PRO A 34 -4.35 9.74 -0.60
C PRO A 34 -5.63 9.98 -1.39
N SER A 35 -5.50 10.28 -2.68
CA SER A 35 -6.64 10.45 -3.57
C SER A 35 -7.41 9.13 -3.70
N LEU A 36 -8.69 9.22 -4.09
CA LEU A 36 -9.54 8.05 -4.32
C LEU A 36 -8.93 7.07 -5.34
N ALA A 37 -8.34 7.61 -6.41
CA ALA A 37 -7.64 6.80 -7.41
C ALA A 37 -6.43 6.06 -6.83
N SER A 38 -5.68 6.70 -5.92
CA SER A 38 -4.55 6.06 -5.23
C SER A 38 -5.01 4.92 -4.32
N LEU A 39 -6.13 5.09 -3.61
CA LEU A 39 -6.72 4.05 -2.76
C LEU A 39 -7.14 2.82 -3.58
N TYR A 40 -7.85 3.01 -4.69
CA TYR A 40 -8.27 1.90 -5.54
C TYR A 40 -7.09 1.19 -6.22
N ARG A 41 -6.08 1.95 -6.69
CA ARG A 41 -4.87 1.35 -7.26
C ARG A 41 -4.14 0.49 -6.22
N ALA A 42 -4.05 0.96 -4.98
CA ALA A 42 -3.43 0.19 -3.90
C ALA A 42 -4.22 -1.08 -3.55
N LEU A 43 -5.56 -1.02 -3.55
CA LEU A 43 -6.41 -2.20 -3.35
C LEU A 43 -6.20 -3.24 -4.45
N ALA A 44 -6.25 -2.82 -5.72
CA ALA A 44 -6.03 -3.72 -6.84
C ALA A 44 -4.62 -4.35 -6.81
N ALA A 45 -3.59 -3.55 -6.50
CA ALA A 45 -2.23 -4.06 -6.35
C ALA A 45 -2.10 -5.06 -5.20
N HIS A 46 -2.78 -4.81 -4.09
CA HIS A 46 -2.81 -5.72 -2.95
C HIS A 46 -3.53 -7.04 -3.27
N GLU A 47 -4.67 -7.01 -3.95
CA GLU A 47 -5.37 -8.23 -4.38
C GLU A 47 -4.52 -9.06 -5.34
N GLN A 48 -3.80 -8.42 -6.26
CA GLN A 48 -2.84 -9.11 -7.14
C GLN A 48 -1.67 -9.71 -6.36
N ALA A 49 -1.15 -9.00 -5.37
CA ALA A 49 -0.07 -9.49 -4.51
C ALA A 49 -0.50 -10.70 -3.67
N GLN A 50 -1.71 -10.69 -3.11
CA GLN A 50 -2.26 -11.81 -2.35
C GLN A 50 -2.50 -13.06 -3.21
N ARG A 51 -2.81 -12.89 -4.49
CA ARG A 51 -2.99 -13.99 -5.45
C ARG A 51 -1.65 -14.63 -5.85
N HIS A 52 -0.55 -13.87 -5.82
CA HIS A 52 0.78 -14.32 -6.25
C HIS A 52 1.88 -13.98 -5.22
N PRO A 53 1.80 -14.53 -4.00
CA PRO A 53 2.72 -14.15 -2.92
C PRO A 53 4.19 -14.49 -3.24
N GLY A 54 4.45 -15.60 -3.93
CA GLY A 54 5.80 -16.01 -4.34
C GLY A 54 6.43 -15.07 -5.37
N THR A 55 5.65 -14.55 -6.32
CA THR A 55 6.13 -13.61 -7.34
C THR A 55 6.50 -12.25 -6.73
N VAL A 56 5.74 -11.79 -5.73
CA VAL A 56 6.05 -10.55 -5.00
C VAL A 56 7.33 -10.70 -4.18
N ALA A 57 7.52 -11.86 -3.53
CA ALA A 57 8.74 -12.13 -2.77
C ALA A 57 9.99 -12.16 -3.67
N ALA A 58 9.90 -12.82 -4.82
CA ALA A 58 10.99 -12.86 -5.81
C ALA A 58 11.32 -11.46 -6.35
N ALA A 59 10.31 -10.70 -6.80
CA ALA A 59 10.51 -9.33 -7.27
C ALA A 59 11.10 -8.41 -6.19
N ARG A 60 10.73 -8.60 -4.92
CA ARG A 60 11.31 -7.84 -3.81
C ARG A 60 12.78 -8.19 -3.57
N ALA A 61 13.13 -9.48 -3.64
CA ALA A 61 14.52 -9.93 -3.53
C ALA A 61 15.37 -9.36 -4.67
N GLU A 62 14.90 -9.43 -5.91
CA GLU A 62 15.55 -8.85 -7.10
C GLU A 62 15.72 -7.33 -6.97
N TYR A 63 14.70 -6.62 -6.47
CA TYR A 63 14.79 -5.18 -6.21
C TYR A 63 15.85 -4.85 -5.16
N THR A 64 15.90 -5.61 -4.05
CA THR A 64 16.95 -5.43 -3.04
C THR A 64 18.34 -5.68 -3.62
N THR A 65 18.51 -6.75 -4.42
CA THR A 65 19.80 -7.04 -5.07
C THR A 65 20.23 -5.93 -6.02
N THR A 66 19.33 -5.39 -6.84
CA THR A 66 19.64 -4.33 -7.81
C THR A 66 19.83 -2.96 -7.16
N HIS A 67 19.09 -2.63 -6.10
CA HIS A 67 19.20 -1.34 -5.42
C HIS A 67 20.37 -1.29 -4.43
N THR A 68 20.66 -2.39 -3.72
CA THR A 68 21.86 -2.49 -2.87
C THR A 68 23.13 -2.45 -3.72
N ALA A 69 23.15 -3.06 -4.91
CA ALA A 69 24.26 -2.96 -5.86
C ALA A 69 24.43 -1.54 -6.45
N ALA A 70 23.37 -0.74 -6.49
CA ALA A 70 23.42 0.66 -6.95
C ALA A 70 23.85 1.65 -5.84
N GLN A 71 24.03 1.17 -4.60
CA GLN A 71 24.30 1.98 -3.41
C GLN A 71 25.70 1.80 -2.83
N GLU A 72 26.64 1.14 -3.52
CA GLU A 72 28.06 1.19 -3.16
C GLU A 72 28.65 2.58 -3.51
N PRO A 73 29.05 3.40 -2.53
CA PRO A 73 29.84 4.59 -2.79
C PRO A 73 31.34 4.23 -2.81
N ALA A 74 32.06 4.74 -3.80
CA ALA A 74 33.52 4.77 -3.82
C ALA A 74 34.08 5.83 -2.86
#